data_AF-A0A914R3N1-F1
#
_entry.id   AF-A0A914R3N1-F1
#
_cell.length_a   1.000
_cell.length_b   1.000
_cell.length_c   1.000
_cell.angle_alpha   90.00
_cell.angle_beta   90.00
_cell.angle_gamma   90.00
#
_symmetry.space_group_name_H-M   'P 1'
#
loop_
_entity.id
_entity.type
_entity.pdbx_description
1 polymer ?
#
loop_
_entity_poly.entity_id
_entity_poly.type
_entity_poly.pdbx_seq_one_letter_code
_entity_poly.pdbx_strand_id
1 'polypeptide(L)'
;MLEVKGGCFTWKSTKPDVVPVEPIQPDTTSGCSDCAIITSQSKYEEEQNAVIFAENFGAGISLSCDVTVDVIERISITTTTKILTVGTVPAPMIVEAYNKNGVKFSNLGGIPFEWYFSSNNNQRAVYYIQYALSEYHAPNVPSEIQQLEKEKQKGYVVLLGGASPGSGLLSAKFSEPVFSKVEANSVHLIVRDNKYNVPVVDLKSCLEKIDKLIEMHLKVNCTYVDLGAFVLFIFGGIYMIYTVDVNLKWKTFWSCQSYSLSRAHQSCKSFVYIYS
;
A
#
# COMPACT_ATOMS: atom_id res chain seq x y z
N MET A 1 -12.86 -0.66 8.67
CA MET A 1 -13.12 -2.06 9.07
C MET A 1 -12.61 -2.26 10.50
N LEU A 2 -13.37 -2.97 11.33
CA LEU A 2 -13.00 -3.41 12.67
C LEU A 2 -12.85 -4.94 12.64
N GLU A 3 -11.83 -5.47 13.31
CA GLU A 3 -11.52 -6.90 13.32
C GLU A 3 -11.13 -7.34 14.74
N VAL A 4 -11.66 -8.47 15.18
CA VAL A 4 -11.30 -9.14 16.44
C VAL A 4 -10.94 -10.59 16.14
N LYS A 5 -9.66 -10.93 16.25
CA LYS A 5 -9.16 -12.25 15.87
C LYS A 5 -9.80 -13.39 16.66
N GLY A 6 -10.35 -14.37 15.93
CA GLY A 6 -10.66 -15.71 16.45
C GLY A 6 -11.86 -15.79 17.39
N GLY A 7 -12.85 -14.90 17.25
CA GLY A 7 -14.05 -14.94 18.09
C GLY A 7 -15.33 -14.53 17.36
N CYS A 8 -16.45 -14.99 17.91
CA CYS A 8 -17.80 -14.72 17.44
C CYS A 8 -18.35 -13.51 18.22
N PHE A 9 -18.45 -12.33 17.58
CA PHE A 9 -18.91 -11.10 18.22
C PHE A 9 -20.19 -10.55 17.60
N THR A 10 -21.06 -10.04 18.46
CA THR A 10 -22.20 -9.21 18.08
C THR A 10 -21.76 -7.75 18.12
N TRP A 11 -22.00 -7.02 17.03
CA TRP A 11 -21.55 -5.64 16.88
C TRP A 11 -22.68 -4.66 17.15
N LYS A 12 -22.41 -3.59 17.91
CA LYS A 12 -23.40 -2.56 18.26
C LYS A 12 -22.78 -1.17 18.26
N SER A 13 -23.56 -0.17 17.86
CA SER A 13 -23.18 1.24 17.92
C SER A 13 -24.05 1.98 18.92
N THR A 14 -23.49 2.91 19.70
CA THR A 14 -24.26 3.82 20.56
C THR A 14 -25.03 4.89 19.80
N LYS A 15 -24.60 5.20 18.57
CA LYS A 15 -25.26 6.16 17.67
C LYS A 15 -25.33 5.58 16.25
N PRO A 16 -26.24 4.62 15.98
CA PRO A 16 -26.36 4.00 14.66
C PRO A 16 -26.74 4.97 13.54
N ASP A 17 -27.33 6.12 13.88
CA ASP A 17 -27.64 7.21 12.97
C ASP A 17 -26.39 8.00 12.50
N VAL A 18 -25.29 7.93 13.26
CA VAL A 18 -24.02 8.61 12.96
C VAL A 18 -22.99 7.61 12.42
N VAL A 19 -22.84 6.48 13.12
CA VAL A 19 -21.88 5.42 12.79
C VAL A 19 -22.61 4.07 12.85
N PRO A 20 -23.30 3.66 11.78
CA PRO A 20 -23.83 2.31 11.69
C PRO A 20 -22.71 1.28 11.58
N VAL A 21 -22.99 0.09 12.08
CA VAL A 21 -22.07 -1.05 12.09
C VAL A 21 -22.74 -2.26 11.47
N GLU A 22 -22.06 -2.90 10.53
CA GLU A 22 -22.54 -4.08 9.81
C GLU A 22 -21.51 -5.21 9.94
N PRO A 23 -21.90 -6.40 10.43
CA PRO A 23 -21.00 -7.54 10.50
C PRO A 23 -20.67 -8.06 9.10
N ILE A 24 -19.41 -8.45 8.88
CA ILE A 24 -18.94 -9.02 7.61
C ILE A 24 -19.05 -10.54 7.73
N GLN A 25 -19.71 -11.21 6.79
CA GLN A 25 -19.86 -12.67 6.77
C GLN A 25 -20.34 -13.26 8.11
N PRO A 26 -21.50 -12.82 8.63
CA PRO A 26 -21.99 -13.34 9.91
C PRO A 26 -22.25 -14.85 9.83
N ASP A 27 -21.95 -15.57 10.92
CA ASP A 27 -22.29 -16.99 11.08
C ASP A 27 -23.80 -17.16 10.89
N THR A 28 -24.18 -18.08 10.02
CA THR A 28 -25.58 -18.39 9.66
C THR A 28 -26.45 -18.79 10.85
N THR A 29 -25.84 -19.29 11.93
CA THR A 29 -26.55 -19.84 13.09
C THR A 29 -26.69 -18.82 14.21
N SER A 30 -25.61 -18.08 14.48
CA SER A 30 -25.50 -17.18 15.63
C SER A 30 -25.56 -15.69 15.26
N GLY A 31 -25.44 -15.34 13.98
CA GLY A 31 -25.47 -13.97 13.48
C GLY A 31 -24.24 -13.13 13.84
N CYS A 32 -23.25 -13.72 14.49
CA CYS A 32 -22.04 -13.04 14.94
C CYS A 32 -20.96 -13.03 13.86
N SER A 33 -19.97 -12.15 14.00
CA SER A 33 -18.79 -12.11 13.13
C SER A 33 -17.54 -11.69 13.90
N ASP A 34 -16.37 -12.11 13.41
CA ASP A 34 -15.07 -11.62 13.86
C ASP A 34 -14.71 -10.26 13.22
N CYS A 35 -15.45 -9.83 12.20
CA CYS A 35 -15.23 -8.61 11.44
C CYS A 35 -16.51 -7.77 11.32
N ALA A 36 -16.35 -6.45 11.32
CA ALA A 36 -17.43 -5.53 10.98
C ALA A 36 -16.93 -4.35 10.17
N ILE A 37 -17.80 -3.84 9.31
CA ILE A 37 -17.61 -2.56 8.65
C ILE A 37 -18.40 -1.49 9.41
N ILE A 38 -17.80 -0.32 9.57
CA ILE A 38 -18.49 0.87 10.04
C ILE A 38 -18.41 1.92 8.95
N THR A 39 -19.50 2.65 8.78
CA THR A 39 -19.58 3.77 7.83
C THR A 39 -19.92 5.04 8.59
N SER A 40 -19.57 6.18 8.01
CA SER A 40 -19.93 7.49 8.55
C SER A 40 -21.17 7.99 7.82
N GLN A 41 -22.24 8.32 8.55
CA GLN A 41 -23.52 8.80 7.99
C GLN A 41 -24.08 10.02 8.72
N SER A 42 -23.23 10.76 9.45
CA SER A 42 -23.63 11.91 10.27
C SER A 42 -24.25 13.04 9.46
N LYS A 43 -25.48 13.45 9.78
CA LYS A 43 -26.10 14.65 9.17
C LYS A 43 -25.76 15.95 9.90
N TYR A 44 -24.92 15.88 10.94
CA TYR A 44 -24.59 17.02 11.79
C TYR A 44 -23.37 17.75 11.25
N GLU A 45 -23.40 19.09 11.28
CA GLU A 45 -22.27 19.97 10.89
C GLU A 45 -21.17 20.06 11.97
N GLU A 46 -21.36 19.36 13.09
CA GLU A 46 -20.46 19.35 14.24
C GLU A 46 -19.95 17.94 14.55
N GLU A 47 -18.77 17.87 15.17
CA GLU A 47 -18.15 16.64 15.62
C GLU A 47 -19.12 15.76 16.43
N GLN A 48 -19.21 14.48 16.05
CA GLN A 48 -20.00 13.47 16.73
C GLN A 48 -19.12 12.36 17.26
N ASN A 49 -19.37 11.96 18.50
CA ASN A 49 -18.71 10.81 19.12
C ASN A 49 -19.71 9.65 19.28
N ALA A 50 -19.27 8.45 18.94
CA ALA A 50 -19.98 7.18 19.07
C ALA A 50 -19.04 6.10 19.61
N VAL A 51 -19.58 5.11 20.29
CA VAL A 51 -18.82 3.95 20.76
C VAL A 51 -19.35 2.71 20.04
N ILE A 52 -18.44 1.92 19.48
CA ILE A 52 -18.76 0.63 18.86
C ILE A 52 -18.37 -0.47 19.83
N PHE A 53 -19.31 -1.36 20.12
CA PHE A 53 -19.13 -2.53 20.97
C PHE A 53 -19.03 -3.80 20.14
N ALA A 54 -18.14 -4.69 20.55
CA ALA A 54 -18.06 -6.07 20.09
C ALA A 54 -18.26 -7.01 21.30
N GLU A 55 -19.40 -7.70 21.33
CA GLU A 55 -19.83 -8.49 22.48
C GLU A 55 -19.87 -9.98 22.14
N ASN A 56 -19.18 -10.80 22.94
CA ASN A 56 -19.29 -12.25 22.92
C ASN A 56 -19.95 -12.70 24.23
N PHE A 57 -21.27 -12.90 24.18
CA PHE A 57 -22.07 -13.29 25.34
C PHE A 57 -21.68 -14.68 25.89
N GLY A 58 -21.27 -15.61 25.03
CA GLY A 58 -20.85 -16.95 25.46
C GLY A 58 -19.57 -16.94 26.30
N ALA A 59 -18.65 -16.01 26.01
CA ALA A 59 -17.39 -15.85 26.73
C ALA A 59 -17.43 -14.75 27.82
N GLY A 60 -18.51 -13.97 27.90
CA GLY A 60 -18.60 -12.81 28.80
C GLY A 60 -17.61 -11.70 28.44
N ILE A 61 -17.21 -11.59 27.17
CA ILE A 61 -16.24 -10.60 26.69
C ILE A 61 -17.00 -9.45 26.02
N SER A 62 -16.65 -8.21 26.38
CA SER A 62 -17.13 -7.00 25.71
C SER A 62 -15.93 -6.09 25.43
N LEU A 63 -15.76 -5.73 24.16
CA LEU A 63 -14.75 -4.80 23.69
C LEU A 63 -15.44 -3.52 23.20
N SER A 64 -14.75 -2.38 23.32
CA SER A 64 -15.26 -1.09 22.84
C SER A 64 -14.21 -0.34 22.03
N CYS A 65 -14.69 0.48 21.08
CA CYS A 65 -13.89 1.36 20.25
C CYS A 65 -14.59 2.71 20.12
N ASP A 66 -13.89 3.77 20.51
CA ASP A 66 -14.37 5.14 20.32
C ASP A 66 -14.17 5.58 18.88
N VAL A 67 -15.24 6.13 18.31
CA VAL A 67 -15.31 6.61 16.93
C VAL A 67 -15.76 8.06 16.93
N THR A 68 -14.97 8.90 16.28
CA THR A 68 -15.28 10.32 16.08
C THR A 68 -15.60 10.57 14.61
N VAL A 69 -16.69 11.25 14.32
CA VAL A 69 -17.04 11.71 12.97
C VAL A 69 -16.98 13.23 12.97
N ASP A 70 -16.26 13.80 12.01
CA ASP A 70 -16.03 15.25 11.96
C ASP A 70 -15.99 15.76 10.52
N VAL A 71 -15.99 17.09 10.38
CA VAL A 71 -16.01 17.80 9.10
C VAL A 71 -14.58 18.08 8.63
N ILE A 72 -14.31 17.77 7.36
CA ILE A 72 -13.03 18.13 6.74
C ILE A 72 -13.01 19.63 6.48
N GLU A 73 -12.00 20.29 7.04
CA GLU A 73 -11.69 21.69 6.77
C GLU A 73 -10.70 21.85 5.62
N ARG A 74 -9.66 21.01 5.61
CA ARG A 74 -8.59 21.11 4.61
C ARG A 74 -7.94 19.76 4.30
N ILE A 75 -7.31 19.70 3.13
CA ILE A 75 -6.48 18.58 2.70
C ILE A 75 -5.02 19.01 2.48
N SER A 76 -4.11 18.04 2.52
CA SER A 76 -2.69 18.23 2.24
C SER A 76 -2.12 17.02 1.52
N ILE A 77 -1.36 17.24 0.45
CA ILE A 77 -0.60 16.18 -0.21
C ILE A 77 0.70 15.96 0.55
N THR A 78 0.87 14.74 1.05
CA THR A 78 2.05 14.25 1.75
C THR A 78 2.73 13.17 0.90
N THR A 79 4.06 13.23 0.82
CA THR A 79 4.89 12.26 0.07
C THR A 79 6.28 12.17 0.69
N THR A 80 6.98 11.07 0.41
CA THR A 80 8.37 10.87 0.82
C THR A 80 9.37 11.58 -0.10
N THR A 81 8.99 11.90 -1.35
CA THR A 81 9.86 12.58 -2.31
C THR A 81 9.10 13.57 -3.19
N LYS A 82 9.68 14.76 -3.38
CA LYS A 82 9.23 15.75 -4.37
C LYS A 82 10.00 15.65 -5.69
N ILE A 83 10.93 14.70 -5.77
CA ILE A 83 11.81 14.49 -6.91
C ILE A 83 11.57 13.08 -7.43
N LEU A 84 11.01 13.00 -8.63
CA LEU A 84 10.86 11.75 -9.38
C LEU A 84 12.03 11.61 -10.34
N THR A 85 12.37 10.38 -10.70
CA THR A 85 13.39 10.08 -11.70
C THR A 85 12.77 9.27 -12.83
N VAL A 86 13.16 9.54 -14.07
CA VAL A 86 12.65 8.81 -15.23
C VAL A 86 13.05 7.33 -15.15
N GLY A 87 12.11 6.42 -15.40
CA GLY A 87 12.38 4.97 -15.42
C GLY A 87 12.68 4.34 -14.06
N THR A 88 12.45 5.05 -12.95
CA THR A 88 12.58 4.49 -11.60
C THR A 88 11.24 4.07 -11.01
N VAL A 89 11.30 3.41 -9.85
CA VAL A 89 10.11 3.03 -9.09
C VAL A 89 9.21 4.26 -8.83
N PRO A 90 7.89 4.14 -9.06
CA PRO A 90 6.92 5.21 -8.80
C PRO A 90 6.86 5.58 -7.31
N ALA A 91 6.55 6.84 -7.01
CA ALA A 91 6.39 7.31 -5.64
C ALA A 91 4.91 7.46 -5.26
N PRO A 92 4.53 7.12 -4.01
CA PRO A 92 3.19 7.40 -3.51
C PRO A 92 3.00 8.88 -3.22
N MET A 93 1.86 9.40 -3.68
CA MET A 93 1.33 10.71 -3.34
C MET A 93 0.04 10.47 -2.54
N ILE A 94 0.00 10.95 -1.31
CA ILE A 94 -1.05 10.63 -0.34
C ILE A 94 -1.71 11.93 0.09
N VAL A 95 -3.03 12.00 0.05
CA VAL A 95 -3.80 13.07 0.67
C VAL A 95 -4.05 12.73 2.12
N GLU A 96 -3.75 13.67 3.00
CA GLU A 96 -4.18 13.69 4.39
C GLU A 96 -5.23 14.80 4.55
N ALA A 97 -6.29 14.52 5.31
CA ALA A 97 -7.32 15.50 5.63
C ALA A 97 -7.24 15.92 7.09
N TYR A 98 -7.72 17.13 7.37
CA TYR A 98 -7.68 17.75 8.69
C TYR A 98 -8.97 18.49 8.99
N ASN A 99 -9.40 18.45 10.26
CA ASN A 99 -10.54 19.23 10.73
C ASN A 99 -10.15 20.68 11.04
N LYS A 100 -11.12 21.50 11.47
CA LYS A 100 -10.92 22.91 11.84
C LYS A 100 -9.87 23.13 12.95
N ASN A 101 -9.66 22.13 13.80
CA ASN A 101 -8.70 22.16 14.90
C ASN A 101 -7.31 21.67 14.47
N GLY A 102 -7.13 21.28 13.20
CA GLY A 102 -5.87 20.74 12.68
C GLY A 102 -5.60 19.28 13.05
N VAL A 103 -6.60 18.56 13.57
CA VAL A 103 -6.50 17.12 13.84
C VAL A 103 -6.64 16.35 12.53
N LYS A 104 -5.73 15.39 12.31
CA LYS A 104 -5.72 14.56 11.11
C LYS A 104 -6.78 13.47 11.18
N PHE A 105 -7.51 13.28 10.07
CA PHE A 105 -8.42 12.15 9.92
C PHE A 105 -7.66 10.83 9.78
N SER A 106 -8.19 9.77 10.39
CA SER A 106 -7.54 8.46 10.38
C SER A 106 -7.77 7.68 9.09
N ASN A 107 -8.89 7.92 8.41
CA ASN A 107 -9.26 7.23 7.17
C ASN A 107 -10.13 8.15 6.28
N LEU A 108 -9.76 8.24 5.01
CA LEU A 108 -10.50 8.94 3.94
C LEU A 108 -11.44 8.01 3.16
N GLY A 109 -11.41 6.71 3.46
CA GLY A 109 -12.32 5.70 2.92
C GLY A 109 -12.30 5.62 1.39
N GLY A 110 -13.48 5.33 0.83
CA GLY A 110 -13.74 5.27 -0.60
C GLY A 110 -14.11 6.62 -1.22
N ILE A 111 -13.68 7.74 -0.65
CA ILE A 111 -14.01 9.06 -1.20
C ILE A 111 -13.14 9.31 -2.45
N PRO A 112 -13.74 9.63 -3.61
CA PRO A 112 -13.00 9.88 -4.83
C PRO A 112 -12.32 11.26 -4.83
N PHE A 113 -11.11 11.29 -5.35
CA PHE A 113 -10.29 12.48 -5.56
C PHE A 113 -9.97 12.70 -7.04
N GLU A 114 -10.01 13.96 -7.46
CA GLU A 114 -9.45 14.40 -8.72
C GLU A 114 -7.98 14.75 -8.52
N TRP A 115 -7.14 14.09 -9.31
CA TRP A 115 -5.70 14.35 -9.38
C TRP A 115 -5.35 14.91 -10.75
N TYR A 116 -4.63 16.02 -10.76
CA TYR A 116 -4.15 16.65 -11.99
C TYR A 116 -2.74 17.19 -11.81
N PHE A 117 -1.96 17.12 -12.90
CA PHE A 117 -0.60 17.62 -12.92
C PHE A 117 -0.50 18.71 -13.99
N SER A 118 -0.11 19.91 -13.58
CA SER A 118 0.13 21.04 -14.47
C SER A 118 1.63 21.23 -14.68
N SER A 119 2.06 21.16 -15.94
CA SER A 119 3.47 21.31 -16.35
C SER A 119 3.64 22.58 -17.16
N ASN A 120 4.72 23.32 -16.93
CA ASN A 120 4.99 24.55 -17.68
C ASN A 120 5.36 24.29 -19.16
N ASN A 121 5.78 23.06 -19.51
CA ASN A 121 6.47 22.79 -20.78
C ASN A 121 5.63 22.04 -21.83
N ASN A 122 4.29 21.95 -21.70
CA ASN A 122 3.39 21.13 -22.54
C ASN A 122 3.75 19.62 -22.66
N GLN A 123 4.86 19.19 -22.08
CA GLN A 123 5.29 17.80 -21.98
C GLN A 123 4.75 17.16 -20.71
N ARG A 124 4.25 15.93 -20.87
CA ARG A 124 3.76 15.11 -19.77
C ARG A 124 4.94 14.56 -18.96
N ALA A 125 5.39 15.32 -17.97
CA ALA A 125 6.52 14.94 -17.12
C ALA A 125 6.24 13.73 -16.23
N VAL A 126 4.96 13.41 -15.97
CA VAL A 126 4.56 12.34 -15.05
C VAL A 126 3.46 11.44 -15.60
N TYR A 127 3.40 10.20 -15.11
CA TYR A 127 2.32 9.27 -15.39
C TYR A 127 1.78 8.63 -14.09
N TYR A 128 0.48 8.35 -14.09
CA TYR A 128 -0.21 7.70 -12.97
C TYR A 128 -0.19 6.19 -13.17
N ILE A 129 -0.04 5.47 -12.07
CA ILE A 129 -0.13 4.01 -12.05
C ILE A 129 -1.22 3.62 -11.07
N GLN A 130 -2.02 2.63 -11.46
CA GLN A 130 -3.02 2.04 -10.59
C GLN A 130 -2.32 1.32 -9.44
N TYR A 131 -2.72 1.62 -8.22
CA TYR A 131 -2.18 1.03 -7.02
C TYR A 131 -2.41 -0.49 -7.02
N ALA A 132 -3.58 -0.95 -7.49
CA ALA A 132 -3.89 -2.37 -7.64
C ALA A 132 -3.00 -3.11 -8.65
N LEU A 133 -2.47 -2.42 -9.66
CA LEU A 133 -1.56 -2.99 -10.66
C LEU A 133 -0.08 -2.88 -10.26
N SER A 134 0.22 -2.22 -9.14
CA SER A 134 1.60 -2.03 -8.73
C SER A 134 2.15 -3.25 -8.01
N GLU A 135 3.17 -3.89 -8.59
CA GLU A 135 3.89 -4.99 -7.94
C GLU A 135 4.60 -4.53 -6.64
N TYR A 136 4.88 -3.23 -6.53
CA TYR A 136 5.59 -2.63 -5.40
C TYR A 136 4.75 -2.52 -4.12
N HIS A 137 3.41 -2.45 -4.24
CA HIS A 137 2.51 -2.22 -3.10
C HIS A 137 1.29 -3.15 -3.06
N ALA A 138 1.22 -4.13 -3.98
CA ALA A 138 0.12 -5.09 -4.13
C ALA A 138 -0.39 -5.76 -2.83
N PRO A 139 0.43 -6.19 -1.85
CA PRO A 139 -0.12 -6.88 -0.68
C PRO A 139 -0.88 -5.97 0.30
N ASN A 140 -0.76 -4.64 0.17
CA ASN A 140 -1.28 -3.67 1.15
C ASN A 140 -2.18 -2.59 0.52
N VAL A 141 -2.80 -2.87 -0.63
CA VAL A 141 -3.76 -1.93 -1.23
C VAL A 141 -5.05 -1.94 -0.40
N PRO A 142 -5.49 -0.79 0.16
CA PRO A 142 -6.78 -0.71 0.85
C PRO A 142 -7.90 -1.10 -0.11
N SER A 143 -8.86 -1.91 0.36
CA SER A 143 -9.95 -2.42 -0.47
C SER A 143 -10.79 -1.31 -1.08
N GLU A 144 -10.94 -0.19 -0.37
CA GLU A 144 -11.65 1.01 -0.83
C GLU A 144 -10.98 1.64 -2.05
N ILE A 145 -9.64 1.65 -2.10
CA ILE A 145 -8.89 2.15 -3.27
C ILE A 145 -9.07 1.22 -4.46
N GLN A 146 -9.04 -0.10 -4.25
CA GLN A 146 -9.28 -1.06 -5.32
C GLN A 146 -10.67 -0.90 -5.95
N GLN A 147 -11.69 -0.59 -5.14
CA GLN A 147 -13.03 -0.35 -5.63
C GLN A 147 -13.11 0.90 -6.50
N LEU A 148 -12.52 2.02 -6.03
CA LEU A 148 -12.44 3.25 -6.81
C LEU A 148 -11.73 3.04 -8.16
N GLU A 149 -10.64 2.28 -8.18
CA GLU A 149 -9.90 2.01 -9.42
C GLU A 149 -10.70 1.16 -10.42
N LYS A 150 -11.52 0.21 -9.95
CA LYS A 150 -12.45 -0.56 -10.80
C LYS A 150 -13.47 0.35 -11.49
N GLU A 151 -13.87 1.42 -10.81
CA GLU A 151 -14.80 2.44 -11.30
C GLU A 151 -14.08 3.57 -12.09
N LYS A 152 -12.78 3.40 -12.39
CA LYS A 152 -11.92 4.39 -13.07
C LYS A 152 -11.77 5.72 -12.31
N GLN A 153 -12.03 5.70 -11.01
CA GLN A 153 -11.80 6.81 -10.11
C GLN A 153 -10.45 6.65 -9.40
N LYS A 154 -9.99 7.71 -8.73
CA LYS A 154 -8.79 7.70 -7.89
C LYS A 154 -9.19 8.04 -6.46
N GLY A 155 -8.54 7.45 -5.48
CA GLY A 155 -8.77 7.79 -4.08
C GLY A 155 -7.74 8.77 -3.52
N TYR A 156 -7.62 8.78 -2.21
CA TYR A 156 -6.67 9.62 -1.47
C TYR A 156 -5.19 9.26 -1.73
N VAL A 157 -4.89 8.15 -2.42
CA VAL A 157 -3.52 7.77 -2.77
C VAL A 157 -3.40 7.48 -4.26
N VAL A 158 -2.32 7.96 -4.87
CA VAL A 158 -1.93 7.64 -6.25
C VAL A 158 -0.44 7.36 -6.34
N LEU A 159 -0.04 6.49 -7.27
CA LEU A 159 1.36 6.27 -7.60
C LEU A 159 1.75 7.11 -8.81
N LEU A 160 2.83 7.86 -8.68
CA LEU A 160 3.31 8.78 -9.69
C LEU A 160 4.74 8.44 -10.13
N GLY A 161 4.91 8.16 -11.43
CA GLY A 161 6.20 7.89 -12.06
C GLY A 161 6.68 9.05 -12.94
N GLY A 162 8.00 9.14 -13.14
CA GLY A 162 8.62 10.12 -14.02
C GLY A 162 8.62 9.66 -15.49
N ALA A 163 7.97 10.42 -16.37
CA ALA A 163 7.95 10.15 -17.82
C ALA A 163 9.02 10.93 -18.58
N SER A 164 9.19 12.22 -18.29
CA SER A 164 10.20 13.06 -18.92
C SER A 164 10.73 14.10 -17.94
N PRO A 165 11.98 14.55 -18.09
CA PRO A 165 12.52 15.60 -17.23
C PRO A 165 11.67 16.86 -17.31
N GLY A 166 11.44 17.50 -16.16
CA GLY A 166 10.55 18.65 -16.08
C GLY A 166 10.20 19.02 -14.65
N SER A 167 9.29 19.98 -14.50
CA SER A 167 8.74 20.36 -13.21
C SER A 167 7.31 20.85 -13.38
N GLY A 168 6.53 20.74 -12.32
CA GLY A 168 5.13 21.10 -12.37
C GLY A 168 4.45 20.98 -11.02
N LEU A 169 3.17 21.32 -11.02
CA LEU A 169 2.32 21.32 -9.84
C LEU A 169 1.41 20.10 -9.88
N LEU A 170 1.54 19.21 -8.89
CA LEU A 170 0.57 18.15 -8.64
C LEU A 170 -0.49 18.69 -7.70
N SER A 171 -1.75 18.54 -8.08
CA SER A 171 -2.89 19.04 -7.32
C SER A 171 -3.89 17.92 -7.08
N ALA A 172 -4.51 17.95 -5.90
CA ALA A 172 -5.54 17.02 -5.47
C ALA A 172 -6.73 17.81 -4.90
N LYS A 173 -7.94 17.40 -5.25
CA LYS A 173 -9.19 17.91 -4.68
C LYS A 173 -10.22 16.79 -4.62
N PHE A 174 -11.24 16.95 -3.79
CA PHE A 174 -12.38 16.04 -3.79
C PHE A 174 -13.11 16.10 -5.13
N SER A 175 -13.60 14.94 -5.59
CA SER A 175 -14.43 14.85 -6.80
C SER A 175 -15.90 15.18 -6.52
N GLU A 176 -16.36 14.94 -5.30
CA GLU A 176 -17.77 15.04 -4.95
C GLU A 176 -18.18 16.48 -4.58
N PRO A 177 -19.36 16.96 -5.02
CA PRO A 177 -19.82 18.32 -4.75
C PRO A 177 -19.99 18.65 -3.26
N VAL A 178 -20.24 17.65 -2.40
CA VAL A 178 -20.40 17.85 -0.95
C VAL A 178 -19.16 18.48 -0.31
N PHE A 179 -17.98 18.23 -0.89
CA PHE A 179 -16.71 18.80 -0.43
C PHE A 179 -16.28 20.04 -1.22
N SER A 180 -17.18 20.67 -1.96
CA SER A 180 -16.86 21.86 -2.79
C SER A 180 -16.28 23.04 -2.01
N LYS A 181 -16.52 23.11 -0.69
CA LYS A 181 -15.94 24.12 0.20
C LYS A 181 -14.49 23.83 0.59
N VAL A 182 -14.01 22.60 0.41
CA VAL A 182 -12.65 22.21 0.75
C VAL A 182 -11.73 22.50 -0.43
N GLU A 183 -10.80 23.43 -0.20
CA GLU A 183 -9.87 23.86 -1.24
C GLU A 183 -8.91 22.75 -1.70
N ALA A 184 -8.53 22.82 -2.98
CA ALA A 184 -7.54 21.93 -3.54
C ALA A 184 -6.16 22.15 -2.89
N ASN A 185 -5.43 21.07 -2.64
CA ASN A 185 -4.03 21.17 -2.22
C ASN A 185 -3.10 20.89 -3.40
N SER A 186 -1.96 21.58 -3.42
CA SER A 186 -0.99 21.49 -4.50
C SER A 186 0.45 21.40 -3.98
N VAL A 187 1.25 20.53 -4.61
CA VAL A 187 2.68 20.35 -4.31
C VAL A 187 3.51 20.43 -5.58
N HIS A 188 4.62 21.17 -5.52
CA HIS A 188 5.56 21.25 -6.64
C HIS A 188 6.43 20.01 -6.70
N LEU A 189 6.50 19.39 -7.88
CA LEU A 189 7.31 18.21 -8.17
C LEU A 189 8.34 18.52 -9.26
N ILE A 190 9.46 17.81 -9.18
CA ILE A 190 10.53 17.87 -10.17
C ILE A 190 10.78 16.45 -10.68
N VAL A 191 10.85 16.29 -11.99
CA VAL A 191 11.22 15.04 -12.65
C VAL A 191 12.63 15.20 -13.20
N ARG A 192 13.55 14.35 -12.74
CA ARG A 192 14.94 14.33 -13.19
C ARG A 192 15.14 13.25 -14.21
N ASP A 193 16.07 13.54 -15.12
CA ASP A 193 16.59 12.52 -16.01
C ASP A 193 17.39 11.48 -15.22
N ASN A 194 17.33 10.23 -15.67
CA ASN A 194 18.12 9.17 -15.09
C ASN A 194 19.54 9.22 -15.67
N LYS A 195 20.43 9.99 -15.02
CA LYS A 195 21.84 10.06 -15.42
C LYS A 195 22.60 8.74 -15.25
N TYR A 196 21.98 7.73 -14.63
CA TYR A 196 22.43 6.34 -14.61
C TYR A 196 21.72 5.52 -15.70
N ASN A 197 21.72 6.03 -16.93
CA ASN A 197 21.81 5.12 -18.06
C ASN A 197 23.21 4.48 -17.97
N VAL A 198 23.36 3.46 -17.11
CA VAL A 198 24.35 2.44 -17.43
C VAL A 198 23.86 1.93 -18.78
N PRO A 199 24.60 2.12 -19.90
CA PRO A 199 24.24 1.42 -21.11
C PRO A 199 24.07 -0.02 -20.67
N VAL A 200 22.96 -0.67 -21.02
CA VAL A 200 22.91 -2.12 -20.92
C VAL A 200 24.09 -2.55 -21.77
N VAL A 201 25.23 -2.81 -21.13
CA VAL A 201 26.37 -3.42 -21.78
C VAL A 201 25.75 -4.70 -22.26
N ASP A 202 25.59 -4.78 -23.57
CA ASP A 202 24.89 -5.87 -24.22
C ASP A 202 25.48 -7.15 -23.68
N LEU A 203 24.76 -7.78 -22.74
CA LEU A 203 25.25 -8.94 -22.02
C LEU A 203 25.53 -10.05 -23.04
N LYS A 204 24.85 -10.04 -24.20
CA LYS A 204 25.20 -10.89 -25.34
C LYS A 204 26.56 -10.56 -25.94
N SER A 205 26.87 -9.30 -26.27
CA SER A 205 28.20 -8.91 -26.77
C SER A 205 29.33 -9.26 -25.79
N CYS A 206 29.06 -9.17 -24.48
CA CYS A 206 30.02 -9.52 -23.45
C CYS A 206 30.17 -11.05 -23.29
N LEU A 207 29.06 -11.80 -23.32
CA LEU A 207 29.05 -13.27 -23.29
C LEU A 207 29.68 -13.87 -24.57
N GLU A 208 29.42 -13.33 -25.76
CA GLU A 208 30.04 -13.77 -27.02
C GLU A 208 31.57 -13.58 -27.04
N LYS A 209 32.06 -12.51 -26.39
CA LYS A 209 33.50 -12.29 -26.22
C LYS A 209 34.13 -13.27 -25.22
N ILE A 210 33.39 -13.62 -24.16
CA ILE A 210 33.82 -14.59 -23.16
C ILE A 210 33.83 -16.00 -23.76
N ASP A 211 32.80 -16.41 -24.51
CA ASP A 211 32.74 -17.71 -25.19
C ASP A 211 33.88 -17.90 -26.20
N LYS A 212 34.22 -16.85 -26.96
CA LYS A 212 35.39 -16.88 -27.86
C LYS A 212 36.73 -16.99 -27.13
N LEU A 213 36.85 -16.38 -25.95
CA LEU A 213 38.06 -16.46 -25.12
C LEU A 213 38.19 -17.84 -24.45
N ILE A 214 37.07 -18.48 -24.10
CA ILE A 214 37.02 -19.84 -23.54
C ILE A 214 37.36 -20.88 -24.63
N GLU A 215 36.81 -20.75 -25.84
CA GLU A 215 37.14 -21.63 -26.98
C GLU A 215 38.62 -21.56 -27.40
N MET A 216 39.25 -20.38 -27.28
CA MET A 216 40.67 -20.21 -27.62
C MET A 216 41.64 -20.85 -26.62
N HIS A 217 41.26 -21.02 -25.35
CA HIS A 217 42.17 -21.44 -24.28
C HIS A 217 41.95 -22.86 -23.75
N LEU A 218 40.89 -23.56 -24.14
CA LEU A 218 40.58 -24.91 -23.64
C LEU A 218 40.50 -25.95 -24.77
N LYS A 219 41.64 -26.30 -25.38
CA LYS A 219 41.81 -27.67 -25.91
C LYS A 219 42.08 -28.59 -24.72
N VAL A 220 41.04 -28.99 -24.01
CA VAL A 220 41.14 -29.99 -22.94
C VAL A 220 40.30 -31.20 -23.32
N ASN A 221 40.97 -32.33 -23.52
CA ASN A 221 40.35 -33.63 -23.71
C ASN A 221 39.54 -34.00 -22.45
N CYS A 222 38.22 -34.02 -22.55
CA CYS A 222 37.37 -34.58 -21.51
C CYS A 222 37.21 -36.09 -21.74
N THR A 223 37.82 -36.92 -20.90
CA THR A 223 37.42 -38.32 -20.73
C THR A 223 36.24 -38.38 -19.77
N TYR A 224 35.12 -38.93 -20.26
CA TYR A 224 33.89 -39.14 -19.50
C TYR A 224 34.04 -40.32 -18.53
N VAL A 225 33.78 -40.10 -17.25
CA VAL A 225 33.54 -41.18 -16.27
C VAL A 225 32.31 -40.79 -15.46
N ASP A 226 31.27 -41.61 -15.61
CA ASP A 226 30.00 -41.50 -14.91
C ASP A 226 30.10 -42.17 -13.54
N LEU A 227 29.89 -41.41 -12.47
CA LEU A 227 29.48 -41.90 -11.16
C LEU A 227 28.73 -40.76 -10.46
N GLY A 228 27.48 -41.05 -10.09
CA GLY A 228 26.51 -40.08 -9.61
C GLY A 228 26.96 -39.21 -8.43
N ALA A 229 26.46 -37.98 -8.46
CA ALA A 229 26.51 -36.95 -7.42
C ALA A 229 27.92 -36.52 -6.97
N PHE A 230 28.22 -35.23 -7.20
CA PHE A 230 29.47 -34.49 -6.93
C PHE A 230 30.52 -34.54 -8.04
N VAL A 231 30.59 -33.44 -8.79
CA VAL A 231 31.77 -33.09 -9.60
C VAL A 231 32.68 -32.24 -8.73
N LEU A 232 33.81 -32.80 -8.31
CA LEU A 232 34.89 -32.08 -7.62
C LEU A 232 35.97 -31.75 -8.65
N PHE A 233 36.12 -30.47 -8.99
CA PHE A 233 37.29 -29.99 -9.74
C PHE A 233 38.37 -29.58 -8.75
N ILE A 234 39.52 -30.28 -8.77
CA ILE A 234 40.71 -29.89 -8.02
C ILE A 234 41.63 -29.12 -8.97
N PHE A 235 41.76 -27.81 -8.78
CA PHE A 235 42.94 -27.04 -9.17
C PHE A 235 43.24 -25.98 -8.11
N GLY A 236 44.50 -25.92 -7.69
CA GLY A 236 45.00 -24.96 -6.70
C GLY A 236 45.16 -23.55 -7.27
N GLY A 237 44.89 -22.54 -6.43
CA GLY A 237 45.12 -21.14 -6.73
C GLY A 237 43.90 -20.26 -6.44
N ILE A 238 43.94 -19.59 -5.29
CA ILE A 238 43.11 -18.48 -4.77
C ILE A 238 42.18 -17.83 -5.81
N TYR A 239 40.84 -17.89 -5.65
CA TYR A 239 39.92 -16.80 -6.05
C TYR A 239 38.59 -16.82 -5.27
N MET A 240 38.03 -15.62 -5.09
CA MET A 240 36.79 -15.30 -4.37
C MET A 240 35.53 -15.87 -5.02
N ILE A 241 34.59 -16.31 -4.16
CA ILE A 241 33.22 -16.65 -4.52
C ILE A 241 32.41 -15.36 -4.63
N TYR A 242 31.84 -15.08 -5.80
CA TYR A 242 30.69 -14.18 -5.91
C TYR A 242 29.47 -15.04 -6.21
N THR A 243 28.57 -15.19 -5.25
CA THR A 243 27.22 -15.69 -5.51
C THR A 243 26.36 -14.51 -5.99
N VAL A 244 26.03 -14.50 -7.28
CA VAL A 244 24.94 -13.66 -7.79
C VAL A 244 23.68 -14.50 -7.71
N ASP A 245 22.92 -14.30 -6.62
CA ASP A 245 21.63 -14.95 -6.43
C ASP A 245 20.57 -14.20 -7.27
N VAL A 246 20.14 -14.84 -8.35
CA VAL A 246 18.99 -14.42 -9.17
C VAL A 246 17.99 -15.55 -9.17
N ASN A 247 17.20 -15.68 -8.09
CA ASN A 247 15.73 -15.72 -8.13
C ASN A 247 15.13 -16.19 -6.79
N LEU A 248 14.36 -15.28 -6.19
CA LEU A 248 13.09 -15.49 -5.47
C LEU A 248 12.70 -16.94 -5.15
N LYS A 249 12.75 -17.29 -3.86
CA LYS A 249 11.66 -18.00 -3.15
C LYS A 249 11.83 -17.87 -1.64
N TRP A 250 11.21 -16.86 -1.04
CA TRP A 250 10.93 -16.89 0.40
C TRP A 250 9.73 -17.79 0.65
N LYS A 251 10.00 -19.04 1.03
CA LYS A 251 9.10 -19.89 1.80
C LYS A 251 9.62 -19.86 3.24
N THR A 252 8.96 -19.13 4.13
CA THR A 252 9.13 -19.32 5.57
C THR A 252 7.78 -19.65 6.19
N PHE A 253 7.63 -20.96 6.40
CA PHE A 253 6.70 -21.57 7.34
C PHE A 253 7.14 -21.17 8.76
N TRP A 254 6.25 -20.62 9.57
CA TRP A 254 6.34 -20.72 11.02
C TRP A 254 5.03 -21.31 11.54
N SER A 255 5.14 -22.56 11.97
CA SER A 255 4.25 -23.18 12.94
C SER A 255 4.77 -22.79 14.32
N CYS A 256 3.91 -22.27 15.19
CA CYS A 256 4.08 -22.42 16.63
C CYS A 256 2.70 -22.68 17.27
N GLN A 257 2.63 -23.80 17.97
CA GLN A 257 1.52 -24.22 18.81
C GLN A 257 1.25 -23.25 19.97
N SER A 258 0.00 -23.31 20.40
CA SER A 258 -0.65 -22.87 21.64
C SER A 258 0.22 -22.67 22.88
N TYR A 259 -0.04 -21.56 23.61
CA TYR A 259 -0.12 -21.50 25.08
C TYR A 259 -1.07 -20.37 25.55
N SER A 260 -1.59 -20.55 26.75
CA SER A 260 -2.80 -19.97 27.37
C SER A 260 -2.71 -18.54 27.94
N LEU A 261 -3.89 -17.89 28.00
CA LEU A 261 -4.41 -16.96 29.02
C LEU A 261 -3.43 -16.11 29.85
N SER A 262 -3.46 -14.79 29.63
CA SER A 262 -3.68 -13.82 30.71
C SER A 262 -4.09 -12.45 30.13
N ARG A 263 -4.87 -11.71 30.93
CA ARG A 263 -5.52 -10.43 30.60
C ARG A 263 -4.58 -9.43 29.92
N ALA A 264 -4.93 -9.02 28.71
CA ALA A 264 -4.42 -7.80 28.09
C ALA A 264 -5.62 -6.87 27.84
N HIS A 265 -5.67 -5.76 28.58
CA HIS A 265 -6.46 -4.60 28.20
C HIS A 265 -5.83 -4.04 26.91
N GLN A 266 -6.44 -4.33 25.76
CA GLN A 266 -6.07 -3.70 24.50
C GLN A 266 -6.97 -2.49 24.29
N SER A 267 -6.45 -1.31 24.61
CA SER A 267 -7.02 -0.03 24.20
C SER A 267 -6.92 0.05 22.67
N CYS A 268 -8.04 0.00 21.97
CA CYS A 268 -8.08 0.34 20.55
C CYS A 268 -7.83 1.85 20.39
N LYS A 269 -7.04 2.20 19.38
CA LYS A 269 -6.77 3.58 18.99
C LYS A 269 -8.04 4.21 18.45
N SER A 270 -8.33 5.44 18.84
CA SER A 270 -9.46 6.24 18.34
C SER A 270 -9.36 6.42 16.82
N PHE A 271 -10.48 6.25 16.12
CA PHE A 271 -10.58 6.44 14.67
C PHE A 271 -11.49 7.62 14.36
N VAL A 272 -11.00 8.53 13.51
CA VAL A 272 -11.77 9.66 12.97
C VAL A 272 -12.20 9.33 11.54
N TYR A 273 -13.51 9.30 11.28
CA TYR A 273 -14.13 9.02 9.98
C TYR A 273 -14.68 10.28 9.33
N ILE A 274 -14.80 10.24 8.00
CA ILE A 274 -15.19 11.36 7.14
C ILE A 274 -16.56 11.10 6.55
N TYR A 275 -17.38 12.16 6.52
CA TYR A 275 -18.75 12.24 5.98
C TYR A 275 -18.82 12.14 4.44
N SER A 276 -19.97 11.68 3.92
CA SER A 276 -20.44 11.82 2.54
C SER A 276 -21.84 12.42 2.51
#